data_AF-A0A968PC17-F1
#
_entry.id   AF-A0A968PC17-F1
#
_cell.length_a   1.000
_cell.length_b   1.000
_cell.length_c   1.000
_cell.angle_alpha   90.00
_cell.angle_beta   90.00
_cell.angle_gamma   90.00
#
_symmetry.space_group_name_H-M   'P 1'
#
loop_
_entity.id
_entity.type
_entity.pdbx_description
1 polymer ?
#
loop_
_entity_poly.entity_id
_entity_poly.type
_entity_poly.pdbx_seq_one_letter_code
_entity_poly.pdbx_strand_id
1 'polypeptide(L)'
;MSEGAALADLSQQGIYNRAILVAAERSPYTKGLESELGKLQSVEESKYRATALGSWLARQTIESPPADQQPLLEVLPLNSEQRQAVRQALSNQLTVITGPPGTGKSQVVTSIFVNAAWQGKTVLFASKNNKAVDVVETRVNSLGPRPVLLRLGASEYQTRLVEYLVSLLAATATSDDHERYKEFRAEHAKLQQRSEELDANFQAVVQLRNEVDALEQRVEQVRQDMGAEVFSRSRAIDQGKMRQATTHFQRAIDQATF
;
A
#
# COMPACT_ATOMS: atom_id res chain seq x y z
N MET A 1 -41.04 -12.84 30.02
CA MET A 1 -40.87 -14.21 30.57
C MET A 1 -41.74 -15.13 29.73
N SER A 2 -41.28 -16.32 29.32
CA SER A 2 -42.09 -17.18 28.43
C SER A 2 -43.29 -17.76 29.18
N GLU A 3 -44.51 -17.57 28.67
CA GLU A 3 -45.78 -17.93 29.32
C GLU A 3 -46.16 -19.43 29.22
N GLY A 4 -45.22 -20.36 29.42
CA GLY A 4 -45.55 -21.78 29.37
C GLY A 4 -44.79 -22.61 30.38
N ALA A 5 -45.36 -23.77 30.72
CA ALA A 5 -44.82 -24.76 31.67
C ALA A 5 -43.32 -25.03 31.44
N ALA A 6 -42.56 -25.28 32.51
CA ALA A 6 -41.13 -25.52 32.39
C ALA A 6 -40.89 -26.77 31.54
N LEU A 7 -39.76 -26.83 30.83
CA LEU A 7 -39.42 -27.97 29.97
C LEU A 7 -39.38 -29.29 30.78
N ALA A 8 -39.04 -29.21 32.07
CA ALA A 8 -39.00 -30.34 33.01
C ALA A 8 -40.39 -30.91 33.33
N ASP A 9 -41.46 -30.14 33.13
CA ASP A 9 -42.83 -30.53 33.49
C ASP A 9 -43.62 -31.07 32.28
N LEU A 10 -43.00 -31.16 31.11
CA LEU A 10 -43.64 -31.67 29.89
C LEU A 10 -43.62 -33.21 29.89
N SER A 11 -44.78 -33.82 30.12
CA SER A 11 -44.96 -35.28 30.15
C SER A 11 -45.57 -35.86 28.87
N GLN A 12 -46.10 -35.01 27.97
CA GLN A 12 -46.68 -35.44 26.70
C GLN A 12 -45.68 -35.29 25.54
N GLN A 13 -45.69 -36.25 24.62
CA GLN A 13 -44.93 -36.13 23.37
C GLN A 13 -45.59 -35.10 22.45
N GLY A 14 -44.79 -34.19 21.92
CA GLY A 14 -45.26 -33.13 21.02
C GLY A 14 -44.12 -32.22 20.56
N ILE A 15 -44.44 -31.30 19.66
CA ILE A 15 -43.52 -30.26 19.19
C ILE A 15 -43.75 -29.00 20.03
N TYR A 16 -42.72 -28.55 20.74
CA TYR A 16 -42.79 -27.38 21.61
C TYR A 16 -41.82 -26.30 21.12
N ASN A 17 -42.35 -25.13 20.78
CA ASN A 17 -41.52 -23.99 20.38
C ASN A 17 -40.97 -23.28 21.63
N ARG A 18 -39.70 -23.56 21.98
CA ARG A 18 -39.04 -23.01 23.18
C ARG A 18 -37.62 -22.57 22.84
N ALA A 19 -37.23 -21.42 23.37
CA ALA A 19 -35.84 -20.99 23.38
C ALA A 19 -35.09 -21.71 24.51
N ILE A 20 -34.02 -22.41 24.17
CA ILE A 20 -33.16 -23.10 25.14
C ILE A 20 -31.82 -22.39 25.15
N LEU A 21 -31.37 -21.98 26.34
CA LEU A 21 -30.01 -21.50 26.57
C LEU A 21 -29.19 -22.67 27.08
N VAL A 22 -28.38 -23.25 26.21
CA VAL A 22 -27.46 -24.32 26.57
C VAL A 22 -26.12 -23.69 26.93
N ALA A 23 -25.72 -23.84 28.20
CA ALA A 23 -24.35 -23.57 28.60
C ALA A 23 -23.45 -24.68 28.05
N ALA A 24 -22.95 -24.50 26.84
CA ALA A 24 -21.96 -25.40 26.26
C ALA A 24 -20.62 -25.26 26.99
N GLU A 25 -19.88 -26.36 27.13
CA GLU A 25 -18.50 -26.30 27.60
C GLU A 25 -17.68 -25.37 26.70
N ARG A 26 -16.79 -24.58 27.31
CA ARG A 26 -15.94 -23.65 26.56
C ARG A 26 -15.14 -24.42 25.53
N SER A 27 -15.28 -24.02 24.27
CA SER A 27 -14.60 -24.67 23.16
C SER A 27 -13.08 -24.65 23.39
N PRO A 28 -12.40 -25.81 23.33
CA PRO A 28 -10.94 -25.84 23.41
C PRO A 28 -10.28 -25.03 22.28
N TYR A 29 -11.00 -24.79 21.17
CA TYR A 29 -10.54 -24.00 20.04
C TYR A 29 -10.54 -22.48 20.30
N THR A 30 -11.38 -21.97 21.22
CA THR A 30 -11.47 -20.53 21.54
C THR A 30 -10.73 -20.15 22.83
N LYS A 31 -10.40 -21.13 23.68
CA LYS A 31 -9.74 -20.90 24.98
C LYS A 31 -8.46 -20.05 24.87
N GLY A 32 -7.66 -20.24 23.82
CA GLY A 32 -6.46 -19.44 23.56
C GLY A 32 -6.80 -17.97 23.28
N LEU A 33 -7.73 -17.73 22.36
CA LEU A 33 -8.20 -16.39 22.01
C LEU A 33 -8.83 -15.68 23.21
N GLU A 34 -9.67 -16.35 24.00
CA GLU A 34 -10.26 -15.79 25.22
C GLU A 34 -9.17 -15.36 26.22
N SER A 35 -8.13 -16.19 26.40
CA SER A 35 -6.99 -15.86 27.27
C SER A 35 -6.21 -14.64 26.76
N GLU A 36 -5.96 -14.56 25.45
CA GLU A 36 -5.27 -13.43 24.82
C GLU A 36 -6.07 -12.14 24.92
N LEU A 37 -7.38 -12.19 24.64
CA LEU A 37 -8.28 -11.04 24.77
C LEU A 37 -8.42 -10.59 26.22
N GLY A 38 -8.51 -11.53 27.18
CA GLY A 38 -8.53 -11.22 28.60
C GLY A 38 -7.25 -10.51 29.06
N LYS A 39 -6.08 -10.94 28.55
CA LYS A 39 -4.81 -10.23 28.79
C LYS A 39 -4.84 -8.83 28.19
N LEU A 40 -5.29 -8.68 26.95
CA LEU A 40 -5.40 -7.37 26.30
C LEU A 40 -6.33 -6.41 27.05
N GLN A 41 -7.43 -6.93 27.62
CA GLN A 41 -8.35 -6.13 28.44
C GLN A 41 -7.68 -5.57 29.71
N SER A 42 -6.68 -6.27 30.25
CA SER A 42 -5.92 -5.81 31.42
C SER A 42 -4.84 -4.78 31.10
N VAL A 43 -4.56 -4.53 29.82
CA VAL A 43 -3.56 -3.55 29.41
C VAL A 43 -4.13 -2.14 29.58
N GLU A 44 -3.42 -1.29 30.31
CA GLU A 44 -3.79 0.12 30.50
C GLU A 44 -3.89 0.86 29.15
N GLU A 45 -4.93 1.68 29.00
CA GLU A 45 -5.20 2.44 27.76
C GLU A 45 -4.02 3.32 27.34
N SER A 46 -3.32 3.93 28.30
CA SER A 46 -2.13 4.74 28.08
C SER A 46 -1.05 4.04 27.25
N LYS A 47 -0.97 2.71 27.31
CA LYS A 47 0.05 1.92 26.60
C LYS A 47 -0.25 1.72 25.12
N TYR A 48 -1.51 1.76 24.71
CA TYR A 48 -1.91 1.48 23.32
C TYR A 48 -2.64 2.63 22.63
N ARG A 49 -3.12 3.64 23.36
CA ARG A 49 -3.92 4.75 22.79
C ARG A 49 -3.23 5.47 21.64
N ALA A 50 -1.91 5.63 21.70
CA ALA A 50 -1.12 6.29 20.65
C ALA A 50 -0.75 5.36 19.46
N THR A 51 -1.13 4.08 19.51
CA THR A 51 -0.82 3.09 18.48
C THR A 51 -2.00 2.92 17.51
N ALA A 52 -1.78 2.20 16.41
CA ALA A 52 -2.86 1.81 15.49
C ALA A 52 -4.02 1.07 16.20
N LEU A 53 -3.72 0.28 17.24
CA LEU A 53 -4.73 -0.41 18.03
C LEU A 53 -5.64 0.57 18.78
N GLY A 54 -5.07 1.65 19.33
CA GLY A 54 -5.82 2.71 20.01
C GLY A 54 -6.79 3.41 19.06
N SER A 55 -6.29 3.85 17.90
CA SER A 55 -7.13 4.48 16.87
C SER A 55 -8.25 3.56 16.39
N TRP A 56 -7.94 2.27 16.19
CA TRP A 56 -8.91 1.26 15.77
C TRP A 56 -10.00 1.01 16.84
N LEU A 57 -9.62 0.84 18.11
CA LEU A 57 -10.55 0.63 19.22
C LEU A 57 -11.45 1.85 19.47
N ALA A 58 -10.89 3.06 19.34
CA ALA A 58 -11.62 4.31 19.48
C ALA A 58 -12.52 4.63 18.26
N ARG A 59 -12.49 3.79 17.21
CA ARG A 59 -13.18 4.02 15.93
C ARG A 59 -12.87 5.38 15.32
N GLN A 60 -11.66 5.87 15.54
CA GLN A 60 -11.20 7.12 14.95
C GLN A 60 -10.83 6.86 13.49
N THR A 61 -11.09 7.85 12.64
CA THR A 61 -10.58 7.82 11.28
C THR A 61 -9.05 7.87 11.34
N ILE A 62 -8.40 6.84 10.82
CA ILE A 62 -6.95 6.81 10.70
C ILE A 62 -6.61 7.65 9.47
N GLU A 63 -6.20 8.89 9.71
CA GLU A 63 -5.75 9.77 8.64
C GLU A 63 -4.50 9.18 7.97
N SER A 64 -4.54 9.12 6.65
CA SER A 64 -3.34 8.82 5.87
C SER A 64 -2.60 10.14 5.68
N PRO A 65 -1.37 10.29 6.21
CA PRO A 65 -0.57 11.45 5.89
C PRO A 65 -0.38 11.55 4.36
N PRO A 66 -0.07 12.76 3.84
CA PRO A 66 0.34 12.92 2.46
C PRO A 66 1.41 11.88 2.11
N ALA A 67 1.35 11.34 0.89
CA ALA A 67 2.28 10.31 0.46
C ALA A 67 3.72 10.75 0.75
N ASP A 68 4.44 9.92 1.51
CA ASP A 68 5.83 10.17 1.81
C ASP A 68 6.61 10.27 0.50
N GLN A 69 7.23 11.42 0.27
CA GLN A 69 8.05 11.70 -0.90
C GLN A 69 9.46 11.17 -0.73
N GLN A 70 9.79 10.55 0.41
CA GLN A 70 11.09 9.92 0.56
C GLN A 70 11.31 8.85 -0.52
N PRO A 71 12.53 8.80 -1.09
CA PRO A 71 12.93 7.70 -1.94
C PRO A 71 12.72 6.35 -1.28
N LEU A 72 12.35 5.38 -2.09
CA LEU A 72 12.42 3.98 -1.70
C LEU A 72 13.74 3.36 -2.19
N LEU A 73 14.38 2.57 -1.34
CA LEU A 73 15.35 1.58 -1.77
C LEU A 73 14.60 0.44 -2.43
N GLU A 74 14.70 0.35 -3.75
CA GLU A 74 14.15 -0.77 -4.51
C GLU A 74 15.20 -1.87 -4.66
N VAL A 75 15.43 -2.64 -3.58
CA VAL A 75 16.30 -3.84 -3.58
C VAL A 75 15.73 -5.00 -4.41
N LEU A 76 14.44 -4.93 -4.73
CA LEU A 76 13.71 -5.89 -5.54
C LEU A 76 12.82 -5.09 -6.51
N PRO A 77 12.60 -5.57 -7.74
CA PRO A 77 11.72 -4.88 -8.68
C PRO A 77 10.29 -4.85 -8.14
N LEU A 78 9.70 -3.65 -8.09
CA LEU A 78 8.30 -3.43 -7.70
C LEU A 78 7.51 -2.84 -8.86
N ASN A 79 6.24 -3.21 -9.00
CA ASN A 79 5.30 -2.49 -9.86
C ASN A 79 4.71 -1.26 -9.14
N SER A 80 3.89 -0.46 -9.82
CA SER A 80 3.27 0.77 -9.28
C SER A 80 2.48 0.53 -8.00
N GLU A 81 1.65 -0.51 -7.95
CA GLU A 81 0.76 -0.80 -6.83
C GLU A 81 1.55 -1.28 -5.61
N GLN A 82 2.58 -2.10 -5.84
CA GLN A 82 3.49 -2.56 -4.80
C GLN A 82 4.31 -1.40 -4.24
N ARG A 83 4.82 -0.50 -5.11
CA ARG A 83 5.54 0.71 -4.70
C ARG A 83 4.66 1.59 -3.81
N GLN A 84 3.41 1.80 -4.20
CA GLN A 84 2.42 2.53 -3.41
C GLN A 84 2.15 1.85 -2.06
N ALA A 85 1.99 0.53 -2.03
CA ALA A 85 1.77 -0.23 -0.80
C ALA A 85 2.96 -0.10 0.16
N VAL A 86 4.20 -0.13 -0.34
CA VAL A 86 5.42 0.09 0.46
C VAL A 86 5.42 1.51 1.05
N ARG A 87 5.16 2.54 0.24
CA ARG A 87 5.11 3.94 0.74
C ARG A 87 4.08 4.10 1.85
N GLN A 88 2.84 3.62 1.62
CA GLN A 88 1.76 3.70 2.61
C GLN A 88 2.09 2.93 3.89
N ALA A 89 2.77 1.78 3.81
CA ALA A 89 3.18 1.03 4.99
C ALA A 89 4.25 1.74 5.82
N LEU A 90 5.05 2.61 5.22
CA LEU A 90 6.10 3.37 5.92
C LEU A 90 5.58 4.67 6.54
N SER A 91 4.54 5.28 5.94
CA SER A 91 4.00 6.58 6.36
C SER A 91 2.76 6.48 7.25
N ASN A 92 1.86 5.53 6.98
CA ASN A 92 0.57 5.48 7.65
C ASN A 92 0.65 4.76 8.99
N GLN A 93 -0.24 5.12 9.92
CA GLN A 93 -0.36 4.44 11.21
C GLN A 93 -0.85 2.99 11.05
N LEU A 94 -1.71 2.73 10.06
CA LEU A 94 -2.22 1.39 9.72
C LEU A 94 -2.37 1.26 8.21
N THR A 95 -1.80 0.17 7.67
CA THR A 95 -1.93 -0.17 6.25
C THR A 95 -2.30 -1.65 6.13
N VAL A 96 -3.38 -1.92 5.39
CA VAL A 96 -3.82 -3.30 5.09
C VAL A 96 -3.52 -3.58 3.62
N ILE A 97 -2.62 -4.52 3.37
CA ILE A 97 -2.21 -4.89 2.01
C ILE A 97 -2.81 -6.24 1.67
N THR A 98 -3.66 -6.27 0.66
CA THR A 98 -4.28 -7.49 0.14
C THR A 98 -3.71 -7.83 -1.24
N GLY A 99 -3.38 -9.09 -1.48
CA GLY A 99 -2.89 -9.54 -2.79
C GLY A 99 -3.20 -11.02 -3.04
N PRO A 100 -3.76 -11.37 -4.23
CA PRO A 100 -3.95 -12.76 -4.64
C PRO A 100 -2.68 -13.63 -4.53
N PRO A 101 -2.80 -14.97 -4.58
CA PRO A 101 -1.64 -15.85 -4.71
C PRO A 101 -0.75 -15.43 -5.89
N GLY A 102 0.57 -15.41 -5.70
CA GLY A 102 1.53 -15.04 -6.75
C GLY A 102 1.82 -13.54 -6.93
N THR A 103 1.10 -12.61 -6.28
CA THR A 103 1.29 -11.15 -6.50
C THR A 103 2.49 -10.53 -5.75
N GLY A 104 3.50 -11.32 -5.39
CA GLY A 104 4.73 -10.79 -4.80
C GLY A 104 4.60 -10.24 -3.38
N LYS A 105 3.61 -10.65 -2.57
CA LYS A 105 3.45 -10.18 -1.16
C LYS A 105 4.74 -10.23 -0.35
N SER A 106 5.52 -11.31 -0.46
CA SER A 106 6.80 -11.43 0.23
C SER A 106 7.86 -10.43 -0.28
N GLN A 107 7.79 -9.98 -1.54
CA GLN A 107 8.66 -8.91 -2.05
C GLN A 107 8.27 -7.57 -1.42
N VAL A 108 6.96 -7.25 -1.37
CA VAL A 108 6.45 -6.04 -0.70
C VAL A 108 6.90 -6.00 0.76
N VAL A 109 6.74 -7.11 1.49
CA VAL A 109 7.18 -7.23 2.88
C VAL A 109 8.69 -7.01 3.02
N THR A 110 9.51 -7.63 2.17
CA THR A 110 10.96 -7.41 2.14
C THR A 110 11.31 -5.94 1.90
N SER A 111 10.67 -5.30 0.93
CA SER A 111 10.91 -3.88 0.63
C SER A 111 10.51 -2.96 1.77
N ILE A 112 9.40 -3.24 2.49
CA ILE A 112 9.01 -2.51 3.70
C ILE A 112 10.11 -2.62 4.76
N PHE A 113 10.62 -3.82 5.04
CA PHE A 113 11.67 -4.01 6.05
C PHE A 113 12.93 -3.24 5.74
N VAL A 114 13.41 -3.36 4.50
CA VAL A 114 14.66 -2.71 4.08
C VAL A 114 14.53 -1.19 4.16
N ASN A 115 13.40 -0.64 3.70
CA ASN A 115 13.17 0.80 3.75
C ASN A 115 12.97 1.30 5.19
N ALA A 116 12.28 0.55 6.04
CA ALA A 116 12.14 0.90 7.46
C ALA A 116 13.50 0.89 8.16
N ALA A 117 14.35 -0.12 7.89
CA ALA A 117 15.70 -0.18 8.41
C ALA A 117 16.57 0.98 7.91
N TRP A 118 16.45 1.35 6.63
CA TRP A 118 17.13 2.52 6.09
C TRP A 118 16.69 3.82 6.78
N GLN A 119 15.39 3.97 7.04
CA GLN A 119 14.83 5.10 7.78
C GLN A 119 15.18 5.07 9.29
N GLY A 120 15.99 4.10 9.76
CA GLY A 120 16.38 3.97 11.17
C GLY A 120 15.23 3.52 12.08
N LYS A 121 14.15 2.94 11.52
CA LYS A 121 13.00 2.45 12.28
C LYS A 121 13.28 1.06 12.82
N THR A 122 12.72 0.75 14.00
CA THR A 122 12.67 -0.61 14.54
C THR A 122 11.41 -1.30 14.06
N VAL A 123 11.51 -2.59 13.70
CA VAL A 123 10.39 -3.34 13.14
C VAL A 123 10.26 -4.69 13.83
N LEU A 124 9.04 -5.03 14.26
CA LEU A 124 8.68 -6.36 14.73
C LEU A 124 7.89 -7.08 13.64
N PHE A 125 8.36 -8.25 13.21
CA PHE A 125 7.64 -9.11 12.29
C PHE A 125 6.99 -10.29 13.03
N ALA A 126 5.68 -10.49 12.81
CA ALA A 126 4.95 -11.60 13.38
C ALA A 126 4.06 -12.28 12.32
N SER A 127 3.89 -13.60 12.45
CA SER A 127 3.01 -14.39 11.60
C SER A 127 2.53 -15.63 12.35
N LYS A 128 1.31 -16.09 12.06
CA LYS A 128 0.80 -17.38 12.53
C LYS A 128 1.53 -18.57 11.88
N ASN A 129 2.18 -18.35 10.74
CA ASN A 129 2.93 -19.36 10.00
C ASN A 129 4.44 -19.12 10.14
N ASN A 130 5.13 -20.00 10.88
CA ASN A 130 6.58 -19.93 11.04
C ASN A 130 7.34 -19.94 9.71
N LYS A 131 6.86 -20.71 8.71
CA LYS A 131 7.52 -20.77 7.40
C LYS A 131 7.51 -19.41 6.69
N ALA A 132 6.47 -18.59 6.89
CA ALA A 132 6.42 -17.25 6.33
C ALA A 132 7.49 -16.34 6.96
N VAL A 133 7.76 -16.51 8.26
CA VAL A 133 8.83 -15.78 8.94
C VAL A 133 10.20 -16.19 8.40
N ASP A 134 10.45 -17.50 8.29
CA ASP A 134 11.74 -18.02 7.82
C ASP A 134 12.05 -17.58 6.37
N VAL A 135 11.03 -17.52 5.50
CA VAL A 135 11.18 -17.05 4.11
C VAL A 135 11.59 -15.58 4.05
N VAL A 136 10.95 -14.73 4.86
CA VAL A 136 11.26 -13.29 4.89
C VAL A 136 12.61 -13.05 5.53
N GLU A 137 12.92 -13.72 6.64
CA GLU A 137 14.23 -13.66 7.30
C GLU A 137 15.35 -14.01 6.33
N THR A 138 15.26 -15.18 5.67
CA THR A 138 16.27 -15.65 4.71
C THR A 138 16.44 -14.64 3.58
N ARG A 139 15.33 -14.14 3.03
CA ARG A 139 15.37 -13.20 1.91
C ARG A 139 16.04 -11.89 2.30
N VAL A 140 15.63 -11.27 3.41
CA VAL A 140 16.20 -9.99 3.85
C VAL A 140 17.67 -10.14 4.25
N ASN A 141 18.01 -11.18 5.02
CA ASN A 141 19.39 -11.41 5.47
C ASN A 141 20.32 -11.82 4.32
N SER A 142 19.79 -12.29 3.18
CA SER A 142 20.57 -12.58 1.97
C SER A 142 20.92 -11.33 1.13
N LEU A 143 20.33 -10.17 1.42
CA LEU A 143 20.58 -8.93 0.66
C LEU A 143 21.94 -8.30 0.99
N GLY A 144 22.55 -8.68 2.10
CA GLY A 144 23.81 -8.10 2.55
C GLY A 144 24.69 -9.13 3.25
N PRO A 145 25.97 -8.79 3.48
CA PRO A 145 26.92 -9.68 4.14
C PRO A 145 26.62 -9.85 5.64
N ARG A 146 25.80 -8.94 6.21
CA ARG A 146 25.39 -8.96 7.61
C ARG A 146 23.86 -9.04 7.68
N PRO A 147 23.30 -9.94 8.50
CA PRO A 147 21.87 -9.97 8.79
C PRO A 147 21.34 -8.61 9.27
N VAL A 148 20.07 -8.36 9.02
CA VAL A 148 19.34 -7.18 9.54
C VAL A 148 18.15 -7.62 10.38
N LEU A 149 17.60 -8.81 10.11
CA LEU A 149 16.52 -9.41 10.87
C LEU A 149 17.04 -10.47 11.85
N LEU A 150 16.53 -10.39 13.08
CA LEU A 150 16.78 -11.35 14.16
C LEU A 150 15.56 -12.24 14.38
N ARG A 151 15.73 -13.56 14.27
CA ARG A 151 14.66 -14.52 14.52
C ARG A 151 14.58 -14.90 15.99
N LEU A 152 13.43 -14.61 16.59
CA LEU A 152 13.06 -15.08 17.93
C LEU A 152 12.15 -16.31 17.82
N GLY A 153 12.27 -17.25 18.77
CA GLY A 153 11.44 -18.45 18.77
C GLY A 153 12.00 -19.60 19.60
N ALA A 154 11.73 -20.83 19.15
CA ALA A 154 12.15 -22.08 19.79
C ALA A 154 13.67 -22.13 20.05
N SER A 155 14.09 -23.04 20.93
CA SER A 155 15.48 -23.21 21.40
C SER A 155 16.51 -23.22 20.26
N GLU A 156 16.21 -23.85 19.12
CA GLU A 156 17.10 -23.92 17.95
C GLU A 156 17.43 -22.55 17.33
N TYR A 157 16.56 -21.55 17.48
CA TYR A 157 16.79 -20.18 17.02
C TYR A 157 17.60 -19.36 18.03
N GLN A 158 17.56 -19.73 19.32
CA GLN A 158 18.24 -18.99 20.38
C GLN A 158 19.76 -19.09 20.26
N THR A 159 20.30 -20.27 19.92
CA THR A 159 21.76 -20.43 19.75
C THR A 159 22.28 -19.54 18.60
N ARG A 160 21.63 -19.58 17.44
CA ARG A 160 21.98 -18.72 16.29
C ARG A 160 21.87 -17.23 16.60
N LEU A 161 20.84 -16.85 17.36
CA LEU A 161 20.66 -15.47 17.82
C LEU A 161 21.82 -15.02 18.70
N VAL A 162 22.25 -15.84 19.66
CA VAL A 162 23.34 -15.51 20.59
C VAL A 162 24.66 -15.36 19.82
N GLU A 163 25.01 -16.33 18.97
CA GLU A 163 26.21 -16.26 18.13
C GLU A 163 26.23 -14.97 17.30
N TYR A 164 25.08 -14.63 16.74
CA TYR A 164 24.97 -13.44 15.92
C TYR A 164 25.07 -12.14 16.73
N LEU A 165 24.41 -12.04 17.89
CA LEU A 165 24.52 -10.87 18.78
C LEU A 165 25.96 -10.65 19.26
N VAL A 166 26.67 -11.72 19.61
CA VAL A 166 28.09 -11.64 19.98
C VAL A 166 28.92 -11.10 18.81
N SER A 167 28.68 -11.58 17.59
CA SER A 167 29.38 -11.09 16.40
C SER A 167 29.09 -9.61 16.11
N LEU A 168 27.85 -9.17 16.31
CA LEU A 168 27.43 -7.78 16.12
C LEU A 168 28.06 -6.84 17.15
N LEU A 169 28.08 -7.24 18.42
CA LEU A 169 28.67 -6.45 19.50
C LEU A 169 30.19 -6.36 19.39
N ALA A 170 30.83 -7.38 18.81
CA ALA A 170 32.26 -7.39 18.53
C ALA A 170 32.63 -6.57 17.27
N ALA A 171 31.70 -6.40 16.33
CA ALA A 171 31.93 -5.67 15.10
C ALA A 171 31.81 -4.15 15.33
N THR A 172 32.88 -3.42 15.03
CA THR A 172 32.86 -1.95 14.94
C THR A 172 32.96 -1.54 13.48
N ALA A 173 32.23 -0.49 13.10
CA ALA A 173 32.34 0.07 11.75
C ALA A 173 33.72 0.72 11.58
N THR A 174 34.48 0.26 10.59
CA THR A 174 35.80 0.79 10.26
C THR A 174 35.70 2.12 9.53
N SER A 175 36.79 2.88 9.42
CA SER A 175 36.79 4.12 8.61
C SER A 175 36.45 3.86 7.14
N ASP A 176 36.91 2.73 6.59
CA ASP A 176 36.60 2.28 5.23
C ASP A 176 35.10 2.01 5.05
N ASP A 177 34.44 1.38 6.04
CA ASP A 177 32.98 1.16 6.01
C ASP A 177 32.21 2.50 5.93
N HIS A 178 32.67 3.52 6.65
CA HIS A 178 32.04 4.84 6.65
C HIS A 178 32.23 5.58 5.32
N GLU A 179 33.41 5.51 4.72
CA GLU A 179 33.68 6.10 3.40
C GLU A 179 32.83 5.41 2.33
N ARG A 180 32.82 4.08 2.27
CA ARG A 180 31.97 3.32 1.34
C ARG A 180 30.49 3.63 1.52
N TYR A 181 30.02 3.76 2.76
CA TYR A 181 28.63 4.15 3.02
C TYR A 181 28.31 5.53 2.45
N LYS A 182 29.21 6.52 2.61
CA LYS A 182 29.02 7.86 2.02
C LYS A 182 28.99 7.79 0.49
N GLU A 183 29.90 7.03 -0.11
CA GLU A 183 29.96 6.85 -1.57
C GLU A 183 28.67 6.24 -2.12
N PHE A 184 28.22 5.12 -1.57
CA PHE A 184 26.97 4.47 -1.99
C PHE A 184 25.75 5.37 -1.77
N ARG A 185 25.74 6.15 -0.68
CA ARG A 185 24.66 7.11 -0.43
C ARG A 185 24.63 8.23 -1.47
N ALA A 186 25.80 8.73 -1.87
CA ALA A 186 25.91 9.76 -2.91
C ALA A 186 25.51 9.21 -4.29
N GLU A 187 25.96 8.00 -4.62
CA GLU A 187 25.57 7.32 -5.86
C GLU A 187 24.06 7.06 -5.93
N HIS A 188 23.48 6.56 -4.84
CA HIS A 188 22.04 6.37 -4.75
C HIS A 188 21.26 7.68 -4.99
N ALA A 189 21.68 8.78 -4.36
CA ALA A 189 21.04 10.09 -4.55
C ALA A 189 21.06 10.53 -6.03
N LYS A 190 22.17 10.29 -6.72
CA LYS A 190 22.28 10.58 -8.16
C LYS A 190 21.36 9.70 -9.02
N LEU A 191 21.31 8.40 -8.74
CA LEU A 191 20.45 7.46 -9.46
C LEU A 191 18.97 7.78 -9.24
N GLN A 192 18.61 8.14 -8.01
CA GLN A 192 17.26 8.57 -7.68
C GLN A 192 16.86 9.82 -8.46
N GLN A 193 17.69 10.86 -8.49
CA GLN A 193 17.40 12.07 -9.26
C GLN A 193 17.14 11.74 -10.73
N ARG A 194 17.98 10.87 -11.32
CA ARG A 194 17.79 10.41 -12.70
C ARG A 194 16.48 9.63 -12.89
N SER A 195 16.06 8.83 -11.90
CA SER A 195 14.78 8.14 -11.94
C SER A 195 13.61 9.11 -11.93
N GLU A 196 13.67 10.15 -11.09
CA GLU A 196 12.65 11.20 -11.00
C GLU A 196 12.53 11.98 -12.32
N GLU A 197 13.66 12.31 -12.95
CA GLU A 197 13.70 12.95 -14.28
C GLU A 197 13.06 12.06 -15.36
N LEU A 198 13.33 10.75 -15.35
CA LEU A 198 12.74 9.79 -16.27
C LEU A 198 11.23 9.65 -16.06
N ASP A 199 10.79 9.57 -14.79
CA ASP A 199 9.37 9.49 -14.44
C ASP A 199 8.62 10.76 -14.90
N ALA A 200 9.21 11.95 -14.71
CA ALA A 200 8.63 13.21 -15.19
C ALA A 200 8.48 13.24 -16.71
N ASN A 201 9.52 12.81 -17.45
CA ASN A 201 9.47 12.71 -18.90
C ASN A 201 8.41 11.70 -19.36
N PHE A 202 8.31 10.55 -18.71
CA PHE A 202 7.29 9.56 -19.02
C PHE A 202 5.88 10.11 -18.83
N GLN A 203 5.62 10.82 -17.73
CA GLN A 203 4.32 11.47 -17.48
C GLN A 203 3.99 12.52 -18.55
N ALA A 204 4.96 13.32 -18.98
CA ALA A 204 4.77 14.29 -20.06
C ALA A 204 4.38 13.60 -21.38
N VAL A 205 5.00 12.47 -21.72
CA VAL A 205 4.63 11.69 -22.91
C VAL A 205 3.21 11.12 -22.80
N VAL A 206 2.81 10.62 -21.62
CA VAL A 206 1.44 10.14 -21.38
C VAL A 206 0.42 11.27 -21.53
N GLN A 207 0.71 12.47 -21.02
CA GLN A 207 -0.16 13.64 -21.18
C GLN A 207 -0.31 14.03 -22.64
N LEU A 208 0.80 14.16 -23.38
CA LEU A 208 0.76 14.46 -24.82
C LEU A 208 -0.05 13.42 -25.60
N ARG A 209 0.12 12.13 -25.28
CA ARG A 209 -0.68 11.07 -25.91
C ARG A 209 -2.18 11.28 -25.66
N ASN A 210 -2.58 11.53 -24.41
CA ASN A 210 -3.98 11.76 -24.08
C ASN A 210 -4.55 13.00 -24.78
N GLU A 211 -3.74 14.05 -24.96
CA GLU A 211 -4.13 15.25 -25.72
C GLU A 211 -4.32 14.95 -27.21
N VAL A 212 -3.42 14.17 -27.82
CA VAL A 212 -3.58 13.72 -29.21
C VAL A 212 -4.86 12.89 -29.35
N ASP A 213 -5.09 11.91 -28.48
CA ASP A 213 -6.28 11.07 -28.50
C ASP A 213 -7.57 11.92 -28.40
N ALA A 214 -7.59 12.94 -27.53
CA ALA A 214 -8.72 13.85 -27.37
C ALA A 214 -8.94 14.76 -28.60
N LEU A 215 -7.86 15.25 -29.22
CA LEU A 215 -7.94 16.04 -30.44
C LEU A 215 -8.42 15.19 -31.62
N GLU A 216 -7.96 13.95 -31.76
CA GLU A 216 -8.41 13.02 -32.79
C GLU A 216 -9.91 12.74 -32.66
N GLN A 217 -10.42 12.51 -31.45
CA GLN A 217 -11.86 12.35 -31.22
C GLN A 217 -12.67 13.58 -31.65
N ARG A 218 -12.20 14.79 -31.32
CA ARG A 218 -12.85 16.04 -31.72
C ARG A 218 -12.83 16.23 -33.24
N VAL A 219 -11.71 15.90 -33.88
CA VAL A 219 -11.56 15.97 -35.34
C VAL A 219 -12.51 15.00 -36.04
N GLU A 220 -12.66 13.79 -35.51
CA GLU A 220 -13.57 12.80 -36.08
C GLU A 220 -15.04 13.24 -35.97
N GLN A 221 -15.42 13.87 -34.86
CA GLN A 221 -16.75 14.47 -34.73
C GLN A 221 -17.00 15.56 -35.79
N VAL A 222 -16.04 16.46 -36.00
CA VAL A 222 -16.12 17.49 -37.06
C VAL A 222 -16.19 16.86 -38.46
N ARG A 223 -15.46 15.76 -38.72
CA ARG A 223 -15.53 15.04 -39.99
C ARG A 223 -16.93 14.48 -40.24
N GLN A 224 -17.58 13.92 -39.22
CA GLN A 224 -18.94 13.39 -39.32
C GLN A 224 -19.94 14.52 -39.62
N ASP A 225 -19.84 15.65 -38.93
CA ASP A 225 -20.75 16.79 -39.09
C ASP A 225 -20.60 17.49 -40.45
N MET A 226 -19.37 17.65 -40.95
CA MET A 226 -19.08 18.34 -42.21
C MET A 226 -19.19 17.44 -43.46
N GLY A 227 -19.15 16.12 -43.27
CA GLY A 227 -19.01 15.14 -44.35
C GLY A 227 -17.59 15.04 -44.92
N ALA A 228 -17.22 13.85 -45.41
CA ALA A 228 -15.84 13.51 -45.78
C ALA A 228 -15.23 14.42 -46.87
N GLU A 229 -16.03 14.84 -47.85
CA GLU A 229 -15.55 15.64 -48.98
C GLU A 229 -15.16 17.06 -48.55
N VAL A 230 -16.04 17.75 -47.80
CA VAL A 230 -15.79 19.11 -47.28
C VAL A 230 -14.66 19.08 -46.26
N PHE A 231 -14.64 18.07 -45.39
CA PHE A 231 -13.56 17.89 -44.41
C PHE A 231 -12.19 17.71 -45.10
N SER A 232 -12.11 16.94 -46.19
CA SER A 232 -10.85 16.76 -46.93
C SER A 232 -10.32 18.07 -47.53
N ARG A 233 -11.21 18.93 -48.04
CA ARG A 233 -10.87 20.26 -48.59
C ARG A 233 -10.51 21.25 -47.50
N SER A 234 -11.02 21.08 -46.27
CA SER A 234 -10.74 21.95 -45.14
C SER A 234 -9.25 22.05 -44.80
N ARG A 235 -8.46 20.99 -45.08
CA ARG A 235 -7.01 20.95 -44.83
C ARG A 235 -6.22 21.96 -45.67
N ALA A 236 -6.77 22.37 -46.82
CA ALA A 236 -6.18 23.35 -47.72
C ALA A 236 -6.71 24.77 -47.47
N ILE A 237 -7.65 24.96 -46.54
CA ILE A 237 -8.20 26.26 -46.23
C ILE A 237 -7.23 27.03 -45.34
N ASP A 238 -6.86 28.23 -45.80
CA ASP A 238 -6.09 29.18 -45.01
C ASP A 238 -6.90 29.64 -43.78
N GLN A 239 -6.47 29.20 -42.60
CA GLN A 239 -7.13 29.52 -41.34
C GLN A 239 -7.20 31.02 -41.06
N GLY A 240 -6.23 31.80 -41.53
CA GLY A 240 -6.20 33.26 -41.38
C GLY A 240 -7.31 33.92 -42.21
N LYS A 241 -7.45 33.50 -43.46
CA LYS A 241 -8.54 33.98 -44.34
C LYS A 241 -9.91 33.56 -43.84
N MET A 242 -10.05 32.33 -43.35
CA MET A 242 -11.28 31.84 -42.73
C MET A 242 -11.67 32.71 -41.53
N ARG A 243 -10.77 32.93 -40.56
CA ARG A 243 -11.04 33.78 -39.39
C ARG A 243 -11.41 35.22 -39.77
N GLN A 244 -10.73 35.79 -40.75
CA GLN A 244 -11.08 37.13 -41.25
C GLN A 244 -12.49 37.16 -41.86
N ALA A 245 -12.82 36.16 -42.69
CA ALA A 245 -14.16 36.04 -43.27
C ALA A 245 -15.23 35.85 -42.19
N THR A 246 -15.00 35.01 -41.17
CA THR A 246 -15.94 34.82 -40.06
C THR A 246 -16.12 36.11 -39.25
N THR A 247 -15.03 36.85 -39.01
CA THR A 247 -15.09 38.13 -38.27
C THR A 247 -15.87 39.19 -39.07
N HIS A 248 -15.65 39.24 -40.39
CA HIS A 248 -16.42 40.12 -41.28
C HIS A 248 -17.90 39.75 -41.32
N PHE A 249 -18.22 38.45 -41.41
CA PHE A 249 -19.58 37.95 -41.40
C PHE A 249 -20.29 38.23 -40.07
N GLN A 250 -19.61 38.03 -38.94
CA GLN A 250 -20.14 38.36 -37.62
C GLN A 250 -20.46 39.85 -37.50
N ARG A 251 -19.53 40.73 -37.91
CA ARG A 251 -19.80 42.19 -37.94
C ARG A 251 -20.98 42.55 -38.82
N ALA A 252 -21.13 41.89 -39.97
CA ALA A 252 -22.25 42.14 -40.87
C ALA A 252 -23.59 41.70 -40.26
N ILE A 253 -23.62 40.57 -39.55
CA ILE A 253 -24.79 40.14 -38.75
C ILE A 253 -25.09 41.17 -37.67
N ASP A 254 -24.10 41.56 -36.87
CA ASP A 254 -24.30 42.51 -35.77
C ASP A 254 -24.83 43.86 -36.27
N GLN A 255 -24.46 44.28 -37.48
CA GLN A 255 -24.96 45.49 -38.15
C GLN A 255 -26.36 45.32 -38.76
N ALA A 256 -26.74 44.10 -39.13
CA ALA A 256 -28.07 43.79 -39.69
C ALA A 256 -29.12 43.48 -38.62
N THR A 257 -28.72 43.33 -37.35
CA THR A 257 -29.61 43.01 -36.22
C THR A 257 -30.10 44.27 -35.45
N PHE A 258 -30.09 45.43 -36.10
CA PHE A 258 -30.70 46.67 -35.61
C PHE A 258 -31.94 47.07 -36.42
#